data_AF-A0A2T5C8J4-F1
#
_entry.id   AF-A0A2T5C8J4-F1
#
_cell.length_a   1.000
_cell.length_b   1.000
_cell.length_c   1.000
_cell.angle_alpha   90.00
_cell.angle_beta   90.00
_cell.angle_gamma   90.00
#
_symmetry.space_group_name_H-M   'P 1'
#
loop_
_entity.id
_entity.type
_entity.pdbx_description
1 polymer ?
#
loop_
_entity_poly.entity_id
_entity_poly.type
_entity_poly.pdbx_seq_one_letter_code
_entity_poly.pdbx_strand_id
1 'polypeptide(L)' 'MRGVHTPILEKILELYTDLYLHDGFGTVTVEMRFLRRGQKEIIVSSGKEYRFVVDWPEGAREEGK' A
#
# COMPACT_ATOMS: atom_id res chain seq x y z
N MET A 1 -13.95 -1.46 3.33
CA MET A 1 -12.56 -0.97 3.52
C MET A 1 -11.85 -1.65 4.68
N ARG A 2 -12.40 -1.70 5.91
CA ARG A 2 -11.71 -2.42 7.01
C ARG A 2 -11.79 -3.94 6.82
N GLY A 3 -10.73 -4.66 7.19
CA GLY A 3 -10.55 -6.11 6.93
C GLY A 3 -9.32 -6.35 6.06
N VAL A 4 -9.51 -6.43 4.74
CA VAL A 4 -8.41 -6.70 3.78
C VAL A 4 -7.31 -5.62 3.79
N HIS A 5 -7.65 -4.38 4.15
CA HIS A 5 -6.68 -3.28 4.24
C HIS A 5 -5.91 -3.23 5.57
N THR A 6 -6.34 -3.95 6.60
CA THR A 6 -5.67 -3.97 7.91
C THR A 6 -4.19 -4.36 7.80
N PRO A 7 -3.80 -5.49 7.17
CA PRO A 7 -2.39 -5.88 7.08
C PRO A 7 -1.54 -4.89 6.27
N ILE A 8 -2.13 -4.17 5.31
CA ILE A 8 -1.44 -3.13 4.54
C ILE A 8 -1.11 -1.94 5.45
N LEU A 9 -2.09 -1.49 6.24
CA LEU A 9 -1.92 -0.36 7.16
C LEU A 9 -0.94 -0.71 8.29
N GLU A 10 -1.00 -1.93 8.81
CA GLU A 10 -0.04 -2.43 9.80
C GLU A 10 1.39 -2.44 9.23
N LYS A 11 1.57 -2.87 7.97
CA LYS A 11 2.88 -2.85 7.33
C LYS A 11 3.41 -1.44 7.09
N ILE A 12 2.54 -0.50 6.71
CA ILE A 12 2.92 0.92 6.57
C ILE A 12 3.37 1.48 7.91
N LEU A 13 2.62 1.20 8.98
CA LEU A 13 2.96 1.64 10.33
C LEU A 13 4.30 1.07 10.79
N GLU A 14 4.52 -0.23 10.59
CA GLU A 14 5.79 -0.91 10.91
C GLU A 14 6.97 -0.24 10.20
N LEU A 15 6.92 -0.11 8.88
CA LEU A 15 8.03 0.47 8.10
C LEU A 15 8.26 1.95 8.41
N TYR A 16 7.18 2.70 8.70
CA TYR A 16 7.28 4.07 9.16
C TYR A 16 7.98 4.15 10.53
N THR A 17 7.60 3.32 11.48
CA THR A 17 8.21 3.29 12.82
C THR A 17 9.68 2.91 12.73
N ASP A 18 10.02 1.90 11.95
CA ASP A 18 11.41 1.49 11.72
C ASP A 18 12.23 2.64 11.14
N LEU A 19 11.70 3.33 10.12
CA LEU A 19 12.39 4.46 9.51
C LEU A 19 12.51 5.66 10.46
N TYR A 20 11.49 5.94 11.26
CA TYR A 20 11.50 7.03 12.24
C TYR A 20 12.57 6.82 13.33
N LEU A 21 12.78 5.57 13.76
CA LEU A 21 13.78 5.21 14.77
C LEU A 21 15.19 5.00 14.20
N HIS A 22 15.32 5.00 12.87
CA HIS A 22 16.59 4.81 12.20
C HIS A 22 17.45 6.09 12.23
N ASP A 23 18.71 5.96 12.63
CA ASP A 23 19.69 7.05 12.60
C ASP A 23 20.28 7.22 11.19
N GLY A 24 19.46 7.78 10.28
CA GLY A 24 19.86 8.01 8.90
C GLY A 24 18.70 8.36 7.98
N PHE A 25 18.97 8.46 6.68
CA PHE A 25 17.96 8.72 5.66
C PHE A 25 17.37 7.41 5.13
N GLY A 26 16.07 7.43 4.84
CA GLY A 26 15.40 6.37 4.11
C GLY A 26 14.03 6.81 3.62
N THR A 27 13.32 5.90 2.96
CA THR A 27 12.06 6.19 2.28
C THR A 27 11.09 5.04 2.48
N VAL A 28 9.84 5.37 2.83
CA VAL A 28 8.71 4.44 2.72
C VAL A 28 7.89 4.84 1.48
N THR A 29 7.66 3.89 0.59
CA THR A 29 6.86 4.09 -0.63
C THR A 29 5.61 3.21 -0.57
N VAL A 30 4.47 3.77 -1.00
CA VAL A 30 3.23 3.02 -1.26
C VAL A 30 2.84 3.22 -2.71
N GLU A 31 2.88 2.15 -3.49
CA GLU A 31 2.44 2.14 -4.88
C GLU A 31 1.13 1.36 -5.01
N MET A 32 0.20 1.87 -5.82
CA MET A 32 -1.06 1.18 -6.12
C MET A 32 -1.22 1.09 -7.64
N ARG A 33 -1.34 -0.14 -8.16
CA ARG A 33 -1.52 -0.38 -9.60
C ARG A 33 -2.70 -1.29 -9.86
N PHE A 34 -3.38 -1.09 -10.99
CA PHE A 34 -4.38 -2.04 -11.45
C PHE A 34 -3.68 -3.34 -11.85
N LEU A 35 -4.13 -4.46 -11.27
CA LEU A 35 -3.62 -5.78 -11.62
C LEU A 35 -4.48 -6.40 -12.72
N ARG A 36 -5.79 -6.41 -12.50
CA ARG A 36 -6.82 -6.87 -13.45
C ARG A 36 -8.15 -6.23 -13.10
N ARG A 37 -9.18 -6.49 -13.92
CA ARG A 37 -10.56 -6.04 -13.65
C ARG A 37 -10.98 -6.44 -12.24
N GLY A 38 -11.41 -5.46 -11.44
CA GLY A 38 -11.84 -5.66 -10.08
C GLY A 38 -10.72 -5.84 -9.04
N GLN A 39 -9.44 -5.67 -9.39
CA GLN A 39 -8.33 -5.83 -8.43
C GLN A 39 -7.24 -4.76 -8.57
N LYS A 40 -6.70 -4.35 -7.43
CA LYS A 40 -5.48 -3.56 -7.33
C LYS A 40 -4.40 -4.36 -6.61
N GLU A 41 -3.17 -4.16 -7.05
CA GLU A 41 -2.00 -4.52 -6.28
C GLU A 41 -1.51 -3.27 -5.55
N ILE A 42 -1.26 -3.42 -4.25
CA ILE A 42 -0.67 -2.42 -3.38
C ILE A 42 0.71 -2.93 -2.98
N ILE A 43 1.74 -2.13 -3.24
CA ILE A 43 3.14 -2.45 -2.93
C ILE A 43 3.58 -1.44 -1.88
N VAL A 44 4.01 -1.93 -0.72
CA VAL A 44 4.60 -1.11 0.35
C VAL A 44 6.07 -1.46 0.44
N SER A 45 6.97 -0.47 0.41
CA SER A 45 8.41 -0.74 0.42
C SER A 45 9.23 0.27 1.24
N SER A 46 10.30 -0.24 1.85
CA SER A 46 11.40 0.54 2.46
C SER A 46 12.68 -0.27 2.30
N GLY A 47 13.17 -0.35 1.04
CA GLY A 47 14.26 -1.24 0.62
C GLY A 47 13.85 -2.68 0.29
N LYS A 48 12.82 -3.22 0.97
CA LYS A 48 12.15 -4.50 0.64
C LYS A 48 10.70 -4.26 0.26
N GLU A 49 10.21 -4.96 -0.76
CA GLU A 49 8.82 -4.88 -1.19
C GLU A 49 7.90 -5.88 -0.45
N TYR A 50 6.71 -5.40 -0.08
CA TYR A 50 5.60 -6.17 0.44
C TYR A 50 4.38 -5.94 -0.45
N ARG A 51 3.82 -7.00 -1.02
CA ARG A 51 2.77 -6.91 -2.05
C ARG A 51 1.45 -7.47 -1.54
N PHE A 52 0.38 -6.74 -1.80
CA PHE A 52 -0.98 -7.08 -1.38
C PHE A 52 -1.93 -6.94 -2.57
N VAL A 53 -2.78 -7.96 -2.80
CA VAL A 53 -3.82 -7.89 -3.82
C VAL A 53 -5.15 -7.65 -3.10
N VAL A 54 -5.84 -6.57 -3.47
CA VAL A 54 -7.12 -6.19 -2.89
C VAL A 54 -8.17 -6.06 -3.98
N ASP A 55 -9.42 -6.40 -3.62
CA ASP A 55 -10.55 -6.16 -4.51
C ASP A 55 -10.78 -4.66 -4.66
N TRP A 56 -10.93 -4.23 -5.90
CA TRP A 56 -11.20 -2.85 -6.29
C TRP A 56 -12.61 -2.78 -6.90
N PRO A 57 -13.56 -2.08 -6.26
CA PRO A 57 -14.92 -1.99 -6.78
C PRO A 57 -14.94 -1.24 -8.12
N GLU A 58 -15.54 -1.85 -9.14
CA GLU A 58 -15.59 -1.31 -10.50
C GLU A 58 -16.25 0.07 -10.60
N GLY A 59 -17.12 0.41 -9.65
CA GLY A 59 -17.81 1.70 -9.55
C GLY A 59 -17.07 2.80 -8.80
N ALA A 60 -15.87 2.56 -8.24
CA ALA A 60 -15.10 3.57 -7.52
C ALA A 60 -14.17 4.40 -8.42
N ARG A 61 -14.43 4.41 -9.74
CA ARG A 61 -13.81 5.41 -10.63
C ARG A 61 -14.36 6.77 -10.22
N GLU A 62 -13.58 7.59 -9.52
CA GLU A 62 -13.83 9.02 -9.59
C GLU A 62 -13.67 9.40 -11.06
N GLU A 63 -14.77 9.86 -11.66
CA GLU A 63 -14.77 10.43 -13.00
C GLU A 63 -13.67 11.49 -13.04
N GLY A 64 -12.71 11.29 -13.95
CA GLY A 64 -11.68 12.29 -14.21
C GLY A 64 -12.35 13.63 -14.45
N LYS A 65 -12.07 14.59 -13.57
CA LYS A 65 -12.31 16.00 -13.83
C LYS A 65 -11.06 16.61 -14.44
#